data_AF-A0A1T4JKA1-F1
#
_entry.id   AF-A0A1T4JKA1-F1
#
_cell.length_a   1.000
_cell.length_b   1.000
_cell.length_c   1.000
_cell.angle_alpha   90.00
_cell.angle_beta   90.00
_cell.angle_gamma   90.00
#
_symmetry.space_group_name_H-M   'P 1'
#
loop_
_entity.id
_entity.type
_entity.pdbx_description
1 polymer ?
#
loop_
_entity_poly.entity_id
_entity_poly.type
_entity_poly.pdbx_seq_one_letter_code
_entity_poly.pdbx_strand_id
1 'polypeptide(L)'
;METPNTNPNAETLSNQSDAVEVAAKSVQNDPSVTNAKVNRKNFMNALENGSLACLPQADGKADVSDVKNVVNGTKYRGMTTLLLKNFSKLNGYPTNEYMTVQQLDKVNMEKQLGWNDRLRIKKGEHGINIDFSVPKHDENGNEVKDPETGKTVNEKITAKLFNIAQVENPEKLVEWAKEQAQARYEYAKEKAGDKWHEPNPDKVREVVNATTSDPAQYLAEYFDAMEKGKDFAASKEIVDGFKSKVNEFVWEHKEGEERKPHVNPYRLNMLGYEAAKKLNEMRTTVKNTKIRENYAKKSYEEKLKNHQAKKNNYRSMSDDDGMSMSD
;
A
#
# COMPACT_ATOMS: atom_id res chain seq x y z
N MET A 1 -7.92 79.88 -26.52
CA MET A 1 -6.65 79.23 -26.92
C MET A 1 -6.58 77.93 -26.15
N GLU A 2 -6.66 76.82 -26.88
CA GLU A 2 -6.72 75.46 -26.36
C GLU A 2 -5.39 75.09 -25.67
N THR A 3 -5.49 74.59 -24.44
CA THR A 3 -4.39 73.94 -23.72
C THR A 3 -4.45 72.43 -23.92
N PRO A 4 -3.32 71.70 -23.95
CA PRO A 4 -3.29 70.33 -24.40
C PRO A 4 -3.80 69.32 -23.36
N ASN A 5 -4.44 68.31 -23.92
CA ASN A 5 -4.94 67.07 -23.35
C ASN A 5 -3.96 66.41 -22.36
N THR A 6 -4.35 66.30 -21.08
CA THR A 6 -3.77 65.34 -20.13
C THR A 6 -4.68 64.13 -20.09
N ASN A 7 -4.16 63.01 -20.60
CA ASN A 7 -4.83 61.72 -20.64
C ASN A 7 -4.81 61.10 -19.22
N PRO A 8 -5.95 60.93 -18.52
CA PRO A 8 -5.98 60.33 -17.19
C PRO A 8 -6.14 58.82 -17.35
N ASN A 9 -5.07 58.11 -17.71
CA ASN A 9 -5.12 56.65 -17.83
C ASN A 9 -3.82 55.98 -17.37
N ALA A 10 -3.27 56.45 -16.24
CA ALA A 10 -2.10 55.85 -15.62
C ALA A 10 -2.36 55.23 -14.22
N GLU A 11 -3.61 55.18 -13.74
CA GLU A 11 -3.91 54.72 -12.36
C GLU A 11 -4.79 53.47 -12.24
N THR A 12 -5.06 52.73 -13.32
CA THR A 12 -5.93 51.53 -13.26
C THR A 12 -5.33 50.23 -13.76
N LEU A 13 -3.99 50.10 -13.77
CA LEU A 13 -3.32 48.84 -14.17
C LEU A 13 -2.47 48.17 -13.08
N SER A 14 -2.49 48.64 -11.82
CA SER A 14 -1.58 48.12 -10.79
C SER A 14 -2.20 47.22 -9.71
N ASN A 15 -3.50 46.86 -9.77
CA ASN A 15 -4.16 46.13 -8.67
C ASN A 15 -4.84 44.82 -9.10
N GLN A 16 -4.39 44.17 -10.16
CA GLN A 16 -4.66 42.74 -10.33
C GLN A 16 -3.52 41.98 -9.67
N SER A 17 -3.80 41.40 -8.50
CA SER A 17 -2.92 40.42 -7.87
C SER A 17 -2.50 39.39 -8.91
N ASP A 18 -1.19 39.22 -9.11
CA ASP A 18 -0.62 38.33 -10.11
C ASP A 18 -1.29 36.96 -9.98
N ALA A 19 -1.92 36.48 -11.07
CA ALA A 19 -2.65 35.21 -11.07
C ALA A 19 -1.75 34.05 -10.63
N VAL A 20 -0.43 34.19 -10.83
CA VAL A 20 0.59 33.26 -10.35
C VAL A 20 0.74 33.31 -8.83
N GLU A 21 0.69 34.50 -8.21
CA GLU A 21 0.78 34.67 -6.76
C GLU A 21 -0.51 34.25 -6.05
N VAL A 22 -1.68 34.47 -6.68
CA VAL A 22 -2.98 33.96 -6.22
C VAL A 22 -3.04 32.44 -6.33
N ALA A 23 -2.53 31.85 -7.40
CA ALA A 23 -2.40 30.39 -7.56
C ALA A 23 -1.39 29.78 -6.58
N ALA A 24 -0.26 30.44 -6.32
CA ALA A 24 0.72 29.99 -5.34
C ALA A 24 0.16 30.03 -3.90
N LYS A 25 -0.62 31.06 -3.55
CA LYS A 25 -1.30 31.17 -2.26
C LYS A 25 -2.49 30.19 -2.13
N SER A 26 -3.21 29.90 -3.22
CA SER A 26 -4.29 28.90 -3.20
C SER A 26 -3.76 27.47 -3.03
N VAL A 27 -2.62 27.13 -3.63
CA VAL A 27 -1.92 25.84 -3.44
C VAL A 27 -1.41 25.67 -2.01
N GLN A 28 -1.02 26.75 -1.31
CA GLN A 28 -0.58 26.65 0.10
C GLN A 28 -1.71 26.30 1.07
N ASN A 29 -2.96 26.64 0.73
CA ASN A 29 -4.15 26.36 1.53
C ASN A 29 -4.94 25.13 1.05
N ASP A 30 -4.41 24.38 0.08
CA ASP A 30 -5.00 23.12 -0.36
C ASP A 30 -4.94 22.08 0.80
N PRO A 31 -6.08 21.50 1.20
CA PRO A 31 -6.11 20.46 2.23
C PRO A 31 -5.15 19.30 1.95
N SER A 32 -4.93 18.93 0.69
CA SER A 32 -3.99 17.87 0.28
C SER A 32 -2.53 18.25 0.56
N VAL A 33 -2.14 19.50 0.34
CA VAL A 33 -0.80 20.02 0.67
C VAL A 33 -0.59 20.02 2.18
N THR A 34 -1.61 20.44 2.94
CA THR A 34 -1.55 20.44 4.41
C THR A 34 -1.42 19.02 4.95
N ASN A 35 -2.22 18.08 4.44
CA ASN A 35 -2.15 16.66 4.82
C ASN A 35 -0.79 16.06 4.48
N ALA A 36 -0.26 16.32 3.29
CA ALA A 36 1.05 15.84 2.87
C ALA A 36 2.18 16.34 3.79
N LYS A 37 2.14 17.62 4.20
CA LYS A 37 3.09 18.18 5.18
C LYS A 37 3.00 17.49 6.55
N VAL A 38 1.79 17.28 7.07
CA VAL A 38 1.57 16.62 8.38
C VAL A 38 2.02 15.16 8.33
N ASN A 39 1.63 14.43 7.29
CA ASN A 39 2.02 13.03 7.09
C ASN A 39 3.53 12.88 6.97
N ARG A 40 4.18 13.76 6.19
CA ARG A 40 5.66 13.82 6.10
C ARG A 40 6.30 14.07 7.46
N LYS A 41 5.84 15.08 8.20
CA LYS A 41 6.39 15.41 9.53
C LYS A 41 6.28 14.22 10.48
N ASN A 42 5.10 13.62 10.58
CA ASN A 42 4.86 12.48 11.47
C ASN A 42 5.70 11.26 11.06
N PHE A 43 5.84 11.01 9.76
CA PHE A 43 6.69 9.95 9.24
C PHE A 43 8.16 10.17 9.59
N MET A 44 8.70 11.38 9.35
CA MET A 44 10.10 11.69 9.65
C MET A 44 10.40 11.64 11.14
N ASN A 45 9.51 12.15 11.99
CA ASN A 45 9.65 12.01 13.45
C ASN A 45 9.72 10.53 13.87
N ALA A 46 8.90 9.68 13.26
CA ALA A 46 8.88 8.23 13.53
C ALA A 46 10.12 7.50 12.98
N LEU A 47 10.69 8.00 11.89
CA LEU A 47 11.94 7.50 11.33
C LEU A 47 13.12 7.81 12.27
N GLU A 48 13.20 9.06 12.73
CA GLU A 48 14.28 9.57 13.58
C GLU A 48 14.31 8.87 14.95
N ASN A 49 13.15 8.73 15.59
CA ASN A 49 13.05 8.04 16.89
C ASN A 49 13.05 6.50 16.78
N GLY A 50 13.17 5.94 15.56
CA GLY A 50 13.19 4.51 15.31
C GLY A 50 11.86 3.79 15.54
N SER A 51 10.75 4.51 15.64
CA SER A 51 9.44 3.94 15.95
C SER A 51 8.63 3.51 14.72
N LEU A 52 9.06 3.88 13.51
CA LEU A 52 8.40 3.56 12.26
C LEU A 52 8.24 2.04 12.06
N ALA A 53 7.06 1.60 11.66
CA ALA A 53 6.70 0.17 11.66
C ALA A 53 7.56 -0.71 10.75
N CYS A 54 8.12 -0.16 9.66
CA CYS A 54 9.03 -0.90 8.80
C CYS A 54 10.45 -1.09 9.36
N LEU A 55 10.76 -0.47 10.51
CA LEU A 55 12.06 -0.63 11.17
C LEU A 55 12.02 -1.81 12.16
N PRO A 56 13.07 -2.64 12.19
CA PRO A 56 13.22 -3.68 13.20
C PRO A 56 13.11 -3.13 14.63
N GLN A 57 12.33 -3.82 15.47
CA GLN A 57 12.20 -3.54 16.90
C GLN A 57 13.26 -4.31 17.69
N ALA A 58 13.13 -4.36 19.02
CA ALA A 58 14.09 -5.02 19.91
C ALA A 58 14.26 -6.52 19.64
N ASP A 59 13.26 -7.17 19.05
CA ASP A 59 13.29 -8.58 18.62
C ASP A 59 13.97 -8.79 17.25
N GLY A 60 14.49 -7.72 16.65
CA GLY A 60 15.12 -7.74 15.33
C GLY A 60 14.13 -7.81 14.16
N LYS A 61 12.82 -7.68 14.40
CA LYS A 61 11.78 -7.78 13.37
C LYS A 61 10.96 -6.50 13.28
N ALA A 62 10.55 -6.16 12.07
CA ALA A 62 9.62 -5.06 11.82
C ALA A 62 8.17 -5.49 12.11
N ASP A 63 7.31 -4.52 12.40
CA ASP A 63 5.89 -4.79 12.59
C ASP A 63 5.20 -5.03 11.24
N VAL A 64 4.97 -6.29 10.91
CA VAL A 64 4.27 -6.74 9.70
C VAL A 64 2.76 -6.99 9.91
N SER A 65 2.18 -6.58 11.04
CA SER A 65 0.74 -6.76 11.29
C SER A 65 -0.10 -6.08 10.22
N ASP A 66 -1.28 -6.62 9.92
CA ASP A 66 -2.20 -5.95 9.00
C ASP A 66 -2.70 -4.63 9.58
N VAL A 67 -2.99 -3.68 8.68
CA VAL A 67 -3.85 -2.54 8.93
C VAL A 67 -5.09 -2.74 8.08
N LYS A 68 -6.27 -2.72 8.68
CA LYS A 68 -7.50 -3.04 7.96
C LYS A 68 -8.62 -2.06 8.27
N ASN A 69 -9.54 -1.98 7.33
CA ASN A 69 -10.81 -1.35 7.56
C ASN A 69 -11.67 -2.32 8.39
N VAL A 70 -12.11 -1.89 9.57
CA VAL A 70 -12.87 -2.77 10.47
C VAL A 70 -14.20 -3.19 9.86
N VAL A 71 -14.80 -2.32 9.06
CA VAL A 71 -16.17 -2.51 8.58
C VAL A 71 -16.21 -3.58 7.48
N ASN A 72 -15.37 -3.43 6.46
CA ASN A 72 -15.36 -4.35 5.31
C ASN A 72 -14.23 -5.39 5.35
N GLY A 73 -13.33 -5.33 6.34
CA GLY A 73 -12.20 -6.25 6.48
C GLY A 73 -11.06 -6.03 5.45
N THR A 74 -11.19 -5.06 4.54
CA THR A 74 -10.19 -4.79 3.50
C THR A 74 -8.90 -4.28 4.13
N LYS A 75 -7.78 -4.89 3.75
CA LYS A 75 -6.45 -4.47 4.19
C LYS A 75 -5.99 -3.22 3.44
N TYR A 76 -5.51 -2.23 4.17
CA TYR A 76 -4.78 -1.10 3.60
C TYR A 76 -3.39 -1.58 3.14
N ARG A 77 -2.83 -0.91 2.12
CA ARG A 77 -1.56 -1.30 1.48
C ARG A 77 -0.61 -0.12 1.34
N GLY A 78 0.68 -0.44 1.15
CA GLY A 78 1.72 0.53 0.83
C GLY A 78 1.90 1.61 1.91
N MET A 79 2.16 2.84 1.47
CA MET A 79 2.44 3.95 2.37
C MET A 79 1.29 4.25 3.33
N THR A 80 0.04 4.04 2.91
CA THR A 80 -1.14 4.18 3.78
C THR A 80 -1.04 3.31 5.02
N THR A 81 -0.56 2.08 4.89
CA THR A 81 -0.35 1.17 6.01
C THR A 81 0.63 1.74 7.03
N LEU A 82 1.76 2.31 6.57
CA LEU A 82 2.75 2.93 7.46
C LEU A 82 2.22 4.17 8.16
N LEU A 83 1.52 5.04 7.44
CA LEU A 83 0.91 6.24 8.00
C LEU A 83 -0.11 5.90 9.09
N LEU A 84 -0.94 4.89 8.85
CA LEU A 84 -1.92 4.43 9.83
C LEU A 84 -1.26 3.80 11.05
N LYS A 85 -0.31 2.85 10.88
CA LYS A 85 0.42 2.28 12.03
C LYS A 85 1.10 3.35 12.88
N ASN A 86 1.75 4.31 12.23
CA ASN A 86 2.38 5.42 12.92
C ASN A 86 1.34 6.26 13.69
N PHE A 87 0.20 6.55 13.07
CA PHE A 87 -0.90 7.25 13.73
C PHE A 87 -1.44 6.49 14.95
N SER A 88 -1.62 5.16 14.88
CA SER A 88 -1.98 4.35 16.05
C SER A 88 -0.94 4.45 17.16
N LYS A 89 0.34 4.29 16.82
CA LYS A 89 1.44 4.34 17.80
C LYS A 89 1.56 5.69 18.47
N LEU A 90 1.48 6.79 17.71
CA LEU A 90 1.57 8.16 18.22
C LEU A 90 0.42 8.50 19.20
N ASN A 91 -0.76 7.93 18.99
CA ASN A 91 -1.94 8.19 19.83
C ASN A 91 -2.20 7.07 20.86
N GLY A 92 -1.32 6.06 20.96
CA GLY A 92 -1.50 4.94 21.89
C GLY A 92 -2.71 4.05 21.60
N TYR A 93 -3.16 3.96 20.35
CA TYR A 93 -4.30 3.11 20.00
C TYR A 93 -3.88 1.63 19.96
N PRO A 94 -4.67 0.74 20.57
CA PRO A 94 -4.31 -0.67 20.76
C PRO A 94 -4.42 -1.51 19.48
N THR A 95 -5.11 -1.02 18.46
CA THR A 95 -5.35 -1.77 17.21
C THR A 95 -4.98 -0.96 15.98
N ASN A 96 -4.84 -1.66 14.86
CA ASN A 96 -4.60 -1.09 13.52
C ASN A 96 -5.87 -1.22 12.66
N GLU A 97 -7.02 -0.89 13.25
CA GLU A 97 -8.35 -1.04 12.65
C GLU A 97 -9.02 0.32 12.48
N TYR A 98 -9.41 0.64 11.25
CA TYR A 98 -9.88 1.98 10.88
C TYR A 98 -11.22 1.97 10.17
N MET A 99 -11.89 3.12 10.17
CA MET A 99 -13.13 3.35 9.41
C MET A 99 -13.30 4.83 9.09
N THR A 100 -14.19 5.15 8.14
CA THR A 100 -14.71 6.51 7.97
C THR A 100 -16.00 6.72 8.77
N VAL A 101 -16.40 7.98 8.97
CA VAL A 101 -17.70 8.30 9.59
C VAL A 101 -18.86 7.75 8.75
N GLN A 102 -18.77 7.83 7.42
CA GLN A 102 -19.81 7.30 6.52
C GLN A 102 -19.99 5.78 6.71
N GLN A 103 -18.91 5.06 6.96
CA GLN A 103 -18.99 3.63 7.26
C GLN A 103 -19.62 3.38 8.63
N LEU A 104 -19.33 4.21 9.63
CA LEU A 104 -19.98 4.14 10.95
C LEU A 104 -21.49 4.40 10.84
N ASP A 105 -21.89 5.37 10.03
CA ASP A 105 -23.29 5.67 9.75
C ASP A 105 -24.00 4.53 9.05
N LYS A 106 -23.33 3.87 8.10
CA LYS A 106 -23.85 2.66 7.46
C LYS A 106 -24.11 1.55 8.48
N VAL A 107 -23.19 1.30 9.41
CA VAL A 107 -23.39 0.30 10.48
C VAL A 107 -24.59 0.67 11.35
N ASN A 108 -24.70 1.94 11.75
CA ASN A 108 -25.83 2.44 12.53
C ASN A 108 -27.18 2.22 11.82
N MET A 109 -27.23 2.48 10.51
CA MET A 109 -28.43 2.27 9.69
C MET A 109 -28.78 0.78 9.55
N GLU A 110 -27.80 -0.07 9.22
CA GLU A 110 -28.03 -1.52 9.01
C GLU A 110 -28.48 -2.22 10.29
N LYS A 111 -27.93 -1.81 11.44
CA LYS A 111 -28.34 -2.34 12.76
C LYS A 111 -29.57 -1.64 13.35
N GLN A 112 -30.12 -0.64 12.66
CA GLN A 112 -31.26 0.16 13.11
C GLN A 112 -31.07 0.70 14.54
N LEU A 113 -29.85 1.14 14.86
CA LEU A 113 -29.52 1.59 16.21
C LEU A 113 -30.24 2.91 16.52
N GLY A 114 -30.96 2.94 17.65
CA GLY A 114 -31.64 4.13 18.14
C GLY A 114 -30.65 5.22 18.58
N TRP A 115 -31.16 6.44 18.82
CA TRP A 115 -30.34 7.62 19.16
C TRP A 115 -29.33 7.39 20.29
N ASN A 116 -29.73 6.66 21.32
CA ASN A 116 -28.93 6.37 22.52
C ASN A 116 -27.91 5.23 22.32
N ASP A 117 -28.13 4.36 21.33
CA ASP A 117 -27.29 3.20 21.04
C ASP A 117 -26.39 3.40 19.82
N ARG A 118 -26.55 4.53 19.13
CA ARG A 118 -25.80 4.89 17.93
C ARG A 118 -24.31 4.95 18.22
N LEU A 119 -23.52 4.28 17.39
CA LEU A 119 -22.07 4.37 17.41
C LEU A 119 -21.63 5.74 16.89
N ARG A 120 -20.79 6.43 17.67
CA ARG A 120 -20.26 7.76 17.37
C ARG A 120 -18.77 7.80 17.63
N ILE A 121 -18.09 8.70 16.94
CA ILE A 121 -16.73 9.08 17.30
C ILE A 121 -16.80 9.90 18.61
N LYS A 122 -15.93 9.58 19.58
CA LYS A 122 -15.85 10.29 20.86
C LYS A 122 -15.61 11.78 20.60
N LYS A 123 -16.26 12.64 21.39
CA LYS A 123 -16.14 14.09 21.25
C LYS A 123 -14.69 14.54 21.41
N GLY A 124 -14.20 15.34 20.46
CA GLY A 124 -12.83 15.88 20.46
C GLY A 124 -11.80 15.00 19.75
N GLU A 125 -12.17 13.81 19.29
CA GLU A 125 -11.27 12.95 18.53
C GLU A 125 -11.01 13.47 17.12
N HIS A 126 -9.76 13.37 16.69
CA HIS A 126 -9.33 13.72 15.35
C HIS A 126 -8.84 12.48 14.61
N GLY A 127 -9.47 12.19 13.48
CA GLY A 127 -8.99 11.18 12.54
C GLY A 127 -7.84 11.67 11.67
N ILE A 128 -7.16 10.72 11.01
CA ILE A 128 -6.10 10.97 10.04
C ILE A 128 -6.67 11.10 8.62
N ASN A 129 -6.21 12.09 7.87
CA ASN A 129 -6.56 12.24 6.45
C ASN A 129 -5.60 11.42 5.59
N ILE A 130 -6.15 10.55 4.76
CA ILE A 130 -5.41 9.74 3.80
C ILE A 130 -5.95 10.01 2.40
N ASP A 131 -5.04 10.25 1.46
CA ASP A 131 -5.37 10.39 0.05
C ASP A 131 -5.40 9.00 -0.62
N PHE A 132 -6.49 8.70 -1.30
CA PHE A 132 -6.70 7.50 -2.09
C PHE A 132 -6.81 7.85 -3.57
N SER A 133 -6.32 6.95 -4.41
CA SER A 133 -6.57 6.97 -5.84
C SER A 133 -7.64 5.92 -6.13
N VAL A 134 -8.83 6.35 -6.54
CA VAL A 134 -9.97 5.47 -6.82
C VAL A 134 -10.40 5.58 -8.27
N PRO A 135 -10.96 4.52 -8.88
CA PRO A 135 -11.55 4.60 -10.22
C PRO A 135 -12.57 5.74 -10.29
N LYS A 136 -12.42 6.62 -11.27
CA LYS A 136 -13.41 7.66 -11.57
C LYS A 136 -14.59 7.00 -12.27
N HIS A 137 -15.81 7.31 -11.83
CA HIS A 137 -17.03 6.82 -12.45
C HIS A 137 -17.77 7.95 -13.19
N ASP A 138 -18.42 7.63 -14.30
CA ASP A 138 -19.32 8.54 -15.02
C ASP A 138 -20.69 8.65 -14.32
N GLU A 139 -21.59 9.48 -14.86
CA GLU A 139 -22.94 9.70 -14.33
C GLU A 139 -23.79 8.40 -14.29
N ASN A 140 -23.43 7.41 -15.10
CA ASN A 140 -24.09 6.11 -15.17
C ASN A 140 -23.43 5.07 -14.23
N GLY A 141 -22.40 5.45 -13.48
CA GLY A 141 -21.67 4.57 -12.58
C GLY A 141 -20.67 3.64 -13.27
N ASN A 142 -20.29 3.91 -14.53
CA ASN A 142 -19.26 3.13 -15.23
C ASN A 142 -17.87 3.73 -15.02
N GLU A 143 -16.84 2.89 -14.91
CA GLU A 143 -15.46 3.35 -14.84
C GLU A 143 -15.06 4.14 -16.09
N VAL A 144 -14.57 5.36 -15.89
CA VAL A 144 -14.03 6.20 -16.95
C VAL A 144 -12.70 5.63 -17.40
N LYS A 145 -12.55 5.38 -18.70
CA LYS A 145 -11.29 4.93 -19.30
C LYS A 145 -10.65 6.03 -20.13
N ASP A 146 -9.34 6.09 -20.07
CA ASP A 146 -8.53 6.94 -20.92
C ASP A 146 -8.63 6.41 -22.37
N PRO A 147 -9.02 7.25 -23.35
CA PRO A 147 -9.28 6.82 -24.71
C PRO A 147 -8.02 6.40 -25.47
N GLU A 148 -6.84 6.89 -25.08
CA GLU A 148 -5.58 6.57 -25.75
C GLU A 148 -4.95 5.29 -25.21
N THR A 149 -5.04 5.08 -23.89
CA THR A 149 -4.36 3.97 -23.22
C THR A 149 -5.28 2.83 -22.82
N GLY A 150 -6.60 3.04 -22.86
CA GLY A 150 -7.62 2.08 -22.40
C GLY A 150 -7.60 1.79 -20.89
N LYS A 151 -6.80 2.53 -20.12
CA LYS A 151 -6.67 2.36 -18.66
C LYS A 151 -7.75 3.15 -17.92
N THR A 152 -8.19 2.61 -16.78
CA THR A 152 -9.11 3.32 -15.88
C THR A 152 -8.48 4.63 -15.40
N VAL A 153 -9.19 5.73 -15.60
CA VAL A 153 -8.84 7.04 -15.06
C VAL A 153 -9.18 7.02 -13.58
N ASN A 154 -8.18 7.31 -12.75
CA ASN A 154 -8.41 7.42 -11.31
C ASN A 154 -8.56 8.88 -10.91
N GLU A 155 -9.45 9.12 -9.95
CA GLU A 155 -9.54 10.38 -9.23
C GLU A 155 -8.90 10.26 -7.85
N LYS A 156 -8.46 11.41 -7.32
CA LYS A 156 -7.92 11.50 -5.97
C LYS A 156 -9.03 11.90 -5.02
N ILE A 157 -9.22 11.11 -3.97
CA ILE A 157 -10.12 11.43 -2.87
C ILE A 157 -9.34 11.47 -1.57
N THR A 158 -9.66 12.41 -0.69
CA THR A 158 -9.14 12.42 0.68
C THR A 158 -10.21 11.88 1.60
N ALA A 159 -9.91 10.80 2.33
CA ALA A 159 -10.81 10.25 3.34
C ALA A 159 -10.22 10.43 4.74
N LYS A 160 -11.07 10.84 5.68
CA LYS A 160 -10.72 10.93 7.09
C LYS A 160 -11.02 9.61 7.78
N LEU A 161 -9.97 8.97 8.30
CA LEU A 161 -10.02 7.68 8.96
C LEU A 161 -9.89 7.83 10.47
N PHE A 162 -10.70 7.07 11.20
CA PHE A 162 -10.70 6.99 12.65
C PHE A 162 -10.36 5.57 13.07
N ASN A 163 -9.49 5.45 14.07
CA ASN A 163 -9.23 4.18 14.72
C ASN A 163 -10.47 3.73 15.49
N ILE A 164 -10.70 2.42 15.60
CA ILE A 164 -11.82 1.88 16.39
C ILE A 164 -11.81 2.33 17.86
N ALA A 165 -10.64 2.53 18.46
CA ALA A 165 -10.52 3.03 19.83
C ALA A 165 -11.12 4.45 20.02
N GLN A 166 -11.33 5.19 18.93
CA GLN A 166 -11.95 6.52 18.92
C GLN A 166 -13.48 6.46 18.89
N VAL A 167 -14.10 5.28 18.83
CA VAL A 167 -15.56 5.10 18.88
C VAL A 167 -16.02 4.99 20.35
N GLU A 168 -17.16 5.57 20.70
CA GLU A 168 -17.71 5.57 22.07
C GLU A 168 -17.96 4.15 22.61
N ASN A 169 -18.42 3.24 21.76
CA ASN A 169 -18.61 1.81 22.10
C ASN A 169 -17.94 0.93 21.02
N PRO A 170 -16.63 0.69 21.13
CA PRO A 170 -15.89 -0.06 20.12
C PRO A 170 -16.31 -1.53 20.06
N GLU A 171 -16.77 -2.12 21.18
CA GLU A 171 -17.14 -3.54 21.29
C GLU A 171 -18.31 -3.91 20.38
N LYS A 172 -19.37 -3.09 20.35
CA LYS A 172 -20.51 -3.26 19.44
C LYS A 172 -20.07 -3.27 17.97
N LEU A 173 -19.09 -2.45 17.61
CA LEU A 173 -18.55 -2.43 16.25
C LEU A 173 -17.71 -3.68 15.95
N VAL A 174 -16.90 -4.14 16.91
CA VAL A 174 -16.13 -5.38 16.78
C VAL A 174 -17.05 -6.58 16.60
N GLU A 175 -18.12 -6.67 17.38
CA GLU A 175 -19.11 -7.75 17.28
C GLU A 175 -19.74 -7.79 15.89
N TRP A 176 -20.22 -6.65 15.39
CA TRP A 176 -20.73 -6.54 14.03
C TRP A 176 -19.67 -6.92 12.98
N ALA A 177 -18.44 -6.44 13.13
CA ALA A 177 -17.35 -6.76 12.21
C ALA A 177 -17.02 -8.26 12.20
N LYS A 178 -17.16 -8.96 13.34
CA LYS A 178 -17.02 -10.41 13.45
C LYS A 178 -18.13 -11.15 12.70
N GLU A 179 -19.39 -10.74 12.84
CA GLU A 179 -20.51 -11.29 12.06
C GLU A 179 -20.23 -11.18 10.56
N GLN A 180 -19.80 -10.00 10.11
CA GLN A 180 -19.45 -9.78 8.69
C GLN A 180 -18.23 -10.59 8.26
N ALA A 181 -17.24 -10.76 9.13
CA ALA A 181 -16.05 -11.56 8.84
C ALA A 181 -16.38 -13.05 8.70
N GLN A 182 -17.25 -13.58 9.55
CA GLN A 182 -17.73 -14.96 9.47
C GLN A 182 -18.50 -15.20 8.18
N ALA A 183 -19.42 -14.30 7.82
CA ALA A 183 -20.14 -14.38 6.55
C ALA A 183 -19.19 -14.36 5.33
N ARG A 184 -18.15 -13.52 5.36
CA ARG A 184 -17.11 -13.49 4.32
C ARG A 184 -16.29 -14.79 4.28
N TYR A 185 -15.96 -15.35 5.43
CA TYR A 185 -15.23 -16.62 5.54
C TYR A 185 -16.03 -17.77 4.94
N GLU A 186 -17.30 -17.88 5.30
CA GLU A 186 -18.20 -18.92 4.80
C GLU A 186 -18.40 -18.79 3.28
N TYR A 187 -18.63 -17.57 2.78
CA TYR A 187 -18.72 -17.32 1.34
C TYR A 187 -17.42 -17.68 0.59
N ALA A 188 -16.24 -17.35 1.16
CA ALA A 188 -14.96 -17.67 0.56
C ALA A 188 -14.72 -19.19 0.52
N LYS A 189 -15.09 -19.90 1.59
CA LYS A 189 -15.03 -21.36 1.69
C LYS A 189 -15.94 -22.01 0.64
N GLU A 190 -17.18 -21.56 0.53
CA GLU A 190 -18.15 -22.05 -0.46
C GLU A 190 -17.63 -21.84 -1.89
N LYS A 191 -17.15 -20.63 -2.20
CA LYS A 191 -16.66 -20.29 -3.54
C LYS A 191 -15.38 -21.03 -3.93
N ALA A 192 -14.51 -21.32 -2.97
CA ALA A 192 -13.26 -22.04 -3.21
C ALA A 192 -13.46 -23.56 -3.34
N GLY A 193 -14.53 -24.11 -2.76
CA GLY A 193 -14.83 -25.54 -2.79
C GLY A 193 -13.63 -26.39 -2.34
N ASP A 194 -13.29 -27.40 -3.14
CA ASP A 194 -12.19 -28.33 -2.87
C ASP A 194 -10.79 -27.67 -2.83
N LYS A 195 -10.66 -26.42 -3.30
CA LYS A 195 -9.39 -25.66 -3.23
C LYS A 195 -9.26 -24.88 -1.93
N TRP A 196 -10.25 -24.93 -1.04
CA TRP A 196 -10.17 -24.28 0.26
C TRP A 196 -9.20 -25.04 1.16
N HIS A 197 -8.28 -24.29 1.76
CA HIS A 197 -7.43 -24.77 2.83
C HIS A 197 -7.65 -23.87 4.02
N GLU A 198 -7.88 -24.47 5.19
CA GLU A 198 -7.96 -23.70 6.42
C GLU A 198 -6.64 -22.95 6.66
N PRO A 199 -6.69 -21.67 7.08
CA PRO A 199 -5.50 -20.96 7.50
C PRO A 199 -4.84 -21.74 8.63
N ASN A 200 -3.59 -22.16 8.46
CA ASN A 200 -2.83 -22.81 9.53
C ASN A 200 -2.20 -21.74 10.44
N PRO A 201 -2.72 -21.53 11.67
CA PRO A 201 -2.23 -20.48 12.57
C PRO A 201 -0.81 -20.75 13.11
N ASP A 202 -0.38 -22.02 13.12
CA ASP A 202 0.90 -22.45 13.67
C ASP A 202 2.03 -22.51 12.63
N LYS A 203 1.76 -22.10 11.38
CA LYS A 203 2.79 -22.07 10.35
C LYS A 203 3.85 -21.02 10.74
N VAL A 204 5.06 -21.49 11.02
CA VAL A 204 6.23 -20.63 11.23
C VAL A 204 6.32 -19.64 10.07
N ARG A 205 6.25 -18.34 10.40
CA ARG A 205 6.36 -17.29 9.41
C ARG A 205 7.77 -17.28 8.86
N GLU A 206 7.89 -17.44 7.55
CA GLU A 206 9.15 -17.21 6.86
C GLU A 206 9.61 -15.78 7.11
N VAL A 207 10.92 -15.59 7.31
CA VAL A 207 11.53 -14.27 7.50
C VAL A 207 12.09 -13.79 6.16
N VAL A 208 11.70 -12.59 5.75
CA VAL A 208 12.31 -11.86 4.64
C VAL A 208 13.35 -10.90 5.22
N ASN A 209 14.61 -11.10 4.84
CA ASN A 209 15.67 -10.17 5.19
C ASN A 209 15.78 -9.09 4.12
N ALA A 210 15.82 -7.83 4.54
CA ALA A 210 16.04 -6.70 3.66
C ALA A 210 17.38 -6.86 2.92
N THR A 211 17.38 -6.59 1.62
CA THR A 211 18.58 -6.77 0.77
C THR A 211 19.31 -5.47 0.47
N THR A 212 18.70 -4.33 0.77
CA THR A 212 19.21 -3.01 0.38
C THR A 212 18.80 -1.90 1.34
N SER A 213 19.60 -0.85 1.41
CA SER A 213 19.26 0.41 2.08
C SER A 213 18.57 1.42 1.17
N ASP A 214 18.35 1.10 -0.11
CA ASP A 214 17.58 1.97 -1.02
C ASP A 214 16.15 2.17 -0.50
N PRO A 215 15.67 3.42 -0.30
CA PRO A 215 14.37 3.68 0.32
C PRO A 215 13.18 3.00 -0.37
N ALA A 216 13.08 3.10 -1.70
CA ALA A 216 11.94 2.58 -2.43
C ALA A 216 11.95 1.04 -2.43
N GLN A 217 13.11 0.43 -2.66
CA GLN A 217 13.26 -1.02 -2.68
C GLN A 217 13.11 -1.64 -1.28
N TYR A 218 13.65 -1.02 -0.23
CA TYR A 218 13.47 -1.46 1.16
C TYR A 218 11.99 -1.49 1.54
N LEU A 219 11.26 -0.41 1.23
CA LEU A 219 9.81 -0.34 1.48
C LEU A 219 9.05 -1.37 0.65
N ALA A 220 9.44 -1.62 -0.60
CA ALA A 220 8.84 -2.65 -1.43
C ALA A 220 8.99 -4.06 -0.83
N GLU A 221 10.18 -4.40 -0.33
CA GLU A 221 10.43 -5.68 0.34
C GLU A 221 9.61 -5.83 1.62
N TYR A 222 9.51 -4.76 2.41
CA TYR A 222 8.67 -4.72 3.60
C TYR A 222 7.18 -4.91 3.25
N PHE A 223 6.65 -4.18 2.25
CA PHE A 223 5.26 -4.33 1.81
C PHE A 223 4.96 -5.71 1.22
N ASP A 224 5.92 -6.30 0.51
CA ASP A 224 5.80 -7.67 0.00
C ASP A 224 5.74 -8.70 1.14
N ALA A 225 6.58 -8.54 2.17
CA ALA A 225 6.55 -9.39 3.37
C ALA A 225 5.19 -9.30 4.08
N MET A 226 4.67 -8.09 4.28
CA MET A 226 3.33 -7.88 4.84
C MET A 226 2.24 -8.57 4.03
N GLU A 227 2.18 -8.34 2.71
CA GLU A 227 1.14 -8.94 1.87
C GLU A 227 1.20 -10.47 1.81
N LYS A 228 2.38 -11.05 2.06
CA LYS A 228 2.60 -12.51 2.13
C LYS A 228 2.47 -13.09 3.53
N GLY A 229 2.22 -12.27 4.56
CA GLY A 229 2.16 -12.71 5.96
C GLY A 229 3.50 -13.25 6.48
N LYS A 230 4.62 -12.71 5.97
CA LYS A 230 5.98 -13.06 6.36
C LYS A 230 6.52 -12.05 7.37
N ASP A 231 7.44 -12.49 8.21
CA ASP A 231 8.20 -11.58 9.07
C ASP A 231 9.22 -10.81 8.21
N PHE A 232 9.59 -9.61 8.66
CA PHE A 232 10.58 -8.79 7.97
C PHE A 232 11.68 -8.38 8.94
N ALA A 233 12.94 -8.55 8.55
CA ALA A 233 14.11 -8.20 9.34
C ALA A 233 15.12 -7.43 8.49
N ALA A 234 15.96 -6.61 9.12
CA ALA A 234 17.02 -5.88 8.45
C ALA A 234 18.22 -5.73 9.37
N SER A 235 19.43 -5.78 8.82
CA SER A 235 20.64 -5.50 9.59
C SER A 235 20.70 -4.03 10.00
N LYS A 236 21.43 -3.74 11.08
CA LYS A 236 21.63 -2.37 11.56
C LYS A 236 22.19 -1.46 10.45
N GLU A 237 23.15 -1.95 9.67
CA GLU A 237 23.78 -1.21 8.56
C GLU A 237 22.76 -0.84 7.47
N ILE A 238 21.87 -1.78 7.12
CA ILE A 238 20.80 -1.51 6.14
C ILE A 238 19.82 -0.48 6.71
N VAL A 239 19.44 -0.61 7.98
CA VAL A 239 18.52 0.31 8.66
C VAL A 239 19.09 1.73 8.73
N ASP A 240 20.35 1.87 9.14
CA ASP A 240 21.01 3.17 9.27
C ASP A 240 21.16 3.83 7.88
N GLY A 241 21.54 3.06 6.86
CA GLY A 241 21.59 3.53 5.47
C GLY A 241 20.21 3.93 4.95
N PHE A 242 19.17 3.16 5.25
CA PHE A 242 17.78 3.47 4.88
C PHE A 242 17.33 4.79 5.50
N LYS A 243 17.51 4.97 6.81
CA LYS A 243 17.17 6.20 7.53
C LYS A 243 17.86 7.42 6.92
N SER A 244 19.17 7.31 6.65
CA SER A 244 19.94 8.39 6.04
C SER A 244 19.42 8.77 4.66
N LYS A 245 19.21 7.79 3.77
CA LYS A 245 18.76 8.03 2.39
C LYS A 245 17.33 8.54 2.32
N VAL A 246 16.44 8.08 3.21
CA VAL A 246 15.09 8.62 3.33
C VAL A 246 15.15 10.08 3.77
N ASN A 247 15.99 10.41 4.75
CA ASN A 247 16.14 11.78 5.22
C ASN A 247 16.62 12.72 4.09
N GLU A 248 17.63 12.29 3.35
CA GLU A 248 18.14 13.03 2.18
C GLU A 248 17.06 13.21 1.09
N PHE A 249 16.35 12.14 0.74
CA PHE A 249 15.30 12.17 -0.29
C PHE A 249 14.13 13.08 0.10
N VAL A 250 13.71 13.04 1.37
CA VAL A 250 12.53 13.78 1.83
C VAL A 250 12.82 15.26 1.99
N TRP A 251 14.02 15.63 2.46
CA TRP A 251 14.36 17.02 2.78
C TRP A 251 15.07 17.78 1.66
N GLU A 252 15.63 17.09 0.65
CA GLU A 252 16.32 17.68 -0.51
C GLU A 252 17.22 18.87 -0.11
N HIS A 253 18.42 18.58 0.37
CA HIS A 253 19.43 19.62 0.54
C HIS A 253 19.97 20.00 -0.85
N LYS A 254 19.50 21.11 -1.42
CA LYS A 254 20.18 21.72 -2.57
C LYS A 254 21.50 22.32 -2.09
N GLU A 255 22.60 21.95 -2.74
CA GLU A 255 23.90 22.60 -2.55
C GLU A 255 23.76 24.12 -2.78
N GLY A 256 24.17 24.92 -1.79
CA GLY A 256 24.25 26.39 -1.89
C GLY A 256 23.07 27.19 -1.30
N GLU A 257 21.99 26.59 -0.81
CA GLU A 257 20.88 27.33 -0.18
C GLU A 257 20.98 27.35 1.36
N GLU A 258 21.60 28.40 1.92
CA GLU A 258 21.62 28.66 3.38
C GLU A 258 20.25 29.07 3.98
N ARG A 259 19.19 29.25 3.16
CA ARG A 259 17.92 29.79 3.64
C ARG A 259 16.72 28.97 3.19
N LYS A 260 16.35 28.03 4.08
CA LYS A 260 15.13 27.21 4.15
C LYS A 260 14.93 26.28 2.95
N PRO A 261 15.04 24.95 3.15
CA PRO A 261 14.80 24.02 2.06
C PRO A 261 13.38 24.23 1.53
N HIS A 262 13.24 24.41 0.21
CA HIS A 262 11.93 24.44 -0.43
C HIS A 262 11.40 23.00 -0.51
N VAL A 263 11.02 22.42 0.63
CA VAL A 263 10.70 20.99 0.72
C VAL A 263 9.38 20.71 0.03
N ASN A 264 9.42 20.04 -1.12
CA ASN A 264 8.21 19.56 -1.81
C ASN A 264 7.36 18.71 -0.82
N PRO A 265 6.11 19.12 -0.53
CA PRO A 265 5.26 18.43 0.45
C PRO A 265 4.95 16.98 0.06
N TYR A 266 5.06 16.65 -1.23
CA TYR A 266 4.70 15.35 -1.78
C TYR A 266 5.85 14.35 -1.88
N ARG A 267 7.07 14.66 -1.41
CA ARG A 267 8.22 13.73 -1.45
C ARG A 267 7.88 12.37 -0.82
N LEU A 268 7.18 12.35 0.33
CA LEU A 268 6.76 11.08 0.94
C LEU A 268 5.81 10.28 0.02
N ASN A 269 4.89 10.97 -0.67
CA ASN A 269 3.97 10.33 -1.61
C ASN A 269 4.72 9.78 -2.84
N MET A 270 5.74 10.49 -3.32
CA MET A 270 6.62 10.03 -4.39
C MET A 270 7.39 8.77 -3.98
N LEU A 271 7.96 8.74 -2.78
CA LEU A 271 8.63 7.55 -2.24
C LEU A 271 7.66 6.35 -2.17
N GLY A 272 6.43 6.58 -1.72
CA GLY A 272 5.38 5.56 -1.71
C GLY A 272 5.05 5.04 -3.12
N TYR A 273 4.98 5.93 -4.11
CA TYR A 273 4.76 5.56 -5.51
C TYR A 273 5.92 4.73 -6.07
N GLU A 274 7.17 5.13 -5.82
CA GLU A 274 8.36 4.40 -6.25
C GLU A 274 8.43 3.01 -5.61
N ALA A 275 8.14 2.90 -4.31
CA ALA A 275 8.06 1.62 -3.62
C ALA A 275 6.97 0.71 -4.22
N ALA A 276 5.79 1.25 -4.56
CA ALA A 276 4.73 0.49 -5.21
C ALA A 276 5.15 0.01 -6.62
N LYS A 277 5.88 0.85 -7.36
CA LYS A 277 6.46 0.46 -8.65
C LYS A 277 7.46 -0.69 -8.48
N LYS A 278 8.39 -0.58 -7.53
CA LYS A 278 9.37 -1.63 -7.20
C LYS A 278 8.70 -2.94 -6.77
N LEU A 279 7.66 -2.87 -5.95
CA LEU A 279 6.87 -4.03 -5.55
C LEU A 279 6.26 -4.76 -6.76
N ASN A 280 5.71 -4.01 -7.72
CA ASN A 280 5.15 -4.59 -8.94
C ASN A 280 6.22 -5.20 -9.86
N GLU A 281 7.40 -4.55 -9.96
CA GLU A 281 8.56 -5.09 -10.65
C GLU A 281 9.00 -6.43 -10.02
N MET A 282 9.16 -6.49 -8.70
CA MET A 282 9.51 -7.71 -7.97
C MET A 282 8.53 -8.85 -8.25
N ARG A 283 7.22 -8.56 -8.19
CA ARG A 283 6.16 -9.56 -8.45
C ARG A 283 6.20 -10.09 -9.88
N THR A 284 6.42 -9.21 -10.84
CA THR A 284 6.52 -9.57 -12.26
C THR A 284 7.75 -10.46 -12.49
N THR A 285 8.89 -10.10 -11.90
CA THR A 285 10.11 -10.91 -11.97
C THR A 285 9.89 -12.29 -11.37
N VAL A 286 9.32 -12.39 -10.15
CA VAL A 286 9.03 -13.68 -9.51
C VAL A 286 8.08 -14.54 -10.35
N LYS A 287 7.02 -13.94 -10.92
CA LYS A 287 6.08 -14.66 -11.79
C LYS A 287 6.79 -15.20 -13.03
N ASN A 288 7.62 -14.38 -13.68
CA ASN A 288 8.36 -14.79 -14.87
C ASN A 288 9.41 -15.87 -14.57
N THR A 289 10.10 -15.79 -13.43
CA THR A 289 11.03 -16.82 -12.97
C THR A 289 10.32 -18.16 -12.73
N LYS A 290 9.19 -18.16 -12.01
CA LYS A 290 8.39 -19.37 -11.80
C LYS A 290 7.90 -20.01 -13.10
N ILE A 291 7.52 -19.18 -14.07
CA ILE A 291 7.12 -19.65 -15.41
C ILE A 291 8.31 -20.34 -16.08
N ARG A 292 9.50 -19.72 -16.09
CA ARG A 292 10.72 -20.29 -16.67
C ARG A 292 11.15 -21.60 -15.98
N GLU A 293 11.12 -21.64 -14.65
CA GLU A 293 11.42 -22.86 -13.88
C GLU A 293 10.45 -23.99 -14.19
N ASN A 294 9.15 -23.71 -14.30
CA ASN A 294 8.15 -24.70 -14.69
C ASN A 294 8.38 -25.23 -16.12
N TYR A 295 8.75 -24.37 -17.07
CA TYR A 295 9.11 -24.81 -18.41
C TYR A 295 10.38 -25.69 -18.40
N ALA A 296 11.41 -25.28 -17.65
CA ALA A 296 12.63 -26.07 -17.50
C ALA A 296 12.36 -27.45 -16.88
N LYS A 297 11.53 -27.51 -15.84
CA LYS A 297 11.13 -28.75 -15.17
C LYS A 297 10.36 -29.68 -16.12
N LYS A 298 9.37 -29.16 -16.86
CA LYS A 298 8.62 -29.95 -17.86
C LYS A 298 9.53 -30.48 -18.97
N SER A 299 10.44 -29.64 -19.47
CA SER A 299 11.41 -30.07 -20.50
C SER A 299 12.35 -31.17 -19.98
N TYR A 300 12.79 -31.07 -18.73
CA TYR A 300 13.59 -32.12 -18.09
C TYR A 300 12.81 -33.42 -17.92
N GLU A 301 11.58 -33.37 -17.41
CA GLU A 301 10.71 -34.55 -17.26
C GLU A 301 10.42 -35.23 -18.60
N GLU A 302 10.22 -34.46 -19.67
CA GLU A 302 10.01 -34.97 -21.03
C GLU A 302 11.27 -35.65 -21.59
N LYS A 303 12.45 -35.04 -21.39
CA LYS A 303 13.74 -35.68 -21.73
C LYS A 303 13.95 -36.99 -20.97
N LEU A 304 13.58 -37.03 -19.69
CA LEU A 304 13.71 -38.22 -18.85
C LEU A 304 12.77 -39.34 -19.32
N LYS A 305 11.51 -39.01 -19.65
CA LYS A 305 10.55 -39.95 -20.25
C LYS A 305 11.04 -40.50 -21.58
N ASN A 306 11.57 -39.64 -22.46
CA ASN A 306 12.11 -40.06 -23.75
C ASN A 306 13.34 -40.96 -23.60
N HIS A 307 14.19 -40.70 -22.60
CA HIS A 307 15.33 -41.56 -22.30
C HIS A 307 14.90 -42.92 -21.72
N GLN A 308 13.88 -42.95 -20.85
CA GLN A 308 13.31 -44.20 -20.34
C GLN A 308 12.62 -45.02 -21.44
N ALA A 309 11.86 -44.38 -22.33
CA ALA A 309 11.24 -45.03 -23.48
C ALA A 309 12.29 -45.65 -24.42
N LYS A 310 13.38 -44.93 -24.72
CA LYS A 310 14.50 -45.48 -25.50
C LYS A 310 15.15 -46.67 -24.79
N LYS A 311 15.41 -46.59 -23.48
CA LYS A 311 16.02 -47.68 -22.72
C LYS A 311 15.16 -48.95 -22.67
N ASN A 312 13.83 -48.80 -22.68
CA ASN A 312 12.90 -49.93 -22.74
C ASN A 312 12.84 -50.56 -24.14
N ASN A 313 12.92 -49.78 -25.22
CA ASN A 313 13.00 -50.31 -26.58
C ASN A 313 14.29 -51.11 -26.84
N TYR A 314 15.42 -50.71 -26.27
CA TYR A 314 16.67 -51.48 -26.42
C TYR A 314 16.69 -52.79 -25.60
N ARG A 315 15.86 -52.92 -24.56
CA ARG A 315 15.73 -54.15 -23.76
C ARG A 315 14.79 -55.18 -24.38
N SER A 316 13.86 -54.79 -25.24
CA SER A 316 12.95 -55.75 -25.89
C SER A 316 13.50 -56.31 -27.21
N MET A 317 14.65 -55.83 -27.69
CA MET A 317 15.30 -56.35 -28.91
C MET A 317 16.49 -57.28 -28.62
N SER A 318 16.84 -57.51 -27.34
CA SER A 318 17.99 -58.36 -26.98
C SER A 318 17.64 -59.83 -26.72
N ASP A 319 16.36 -60.23 -26.82
CA ASP A 319 15.91 -61.56 -26.44
C ASP A 319 15.51 -62.47 -27.63
N ASP A 320 15.77 -62.06 -28.89
CA ASP A 320 15.24 -62.75 -30.08
C ASP A 320 16.31 -63.28 -31.08
N ASP A 321 17.58 -63.38 -30.67
CA ASP A 321 18.64 -64.05 -31.45
C ASP A 321 19.19 -65.29 -30.71
N GLY A 322 18.28 -66.20 -30.34
CA GLY A 322 18.58 -67.55 -29.89
C GLY A 322 18.55 -68.54 -31.06
N MET A 323 19.66 -68.58 -31.82
CA MET A 323 19.99 -69.53 -32.90
C MET A 323 19.26 -70.89 -32.84
N SER A 324 18.37 -71.12 -33.81
CA SER A 324 17.98 -72.46 -34.25
C SER A 324 19.10 -73.00 -35.16
N MET A 325 19.87 -73.96 -34.64
CA MET A 325 20.66 -74.89 -35.45
C MET A 325 19.87 -76.19 -35.51
N SER A 326 19.28 -76.47 -36.68
CA SER A 326 18.72 -77.77 -37.03
C SER A 326 19.83 -78.70 -37.50
N ASP A 327 19.83 -79.93 -36.96
CA ASP A 327 20.63 -81.09 -37.40
C ASP A 327 20.27 -81.56 -38.81
#